data_AF-A0A376SAW5-F1
#
_entry.id   AF-A0A376SAW5-F1
#
_cell.length_a   1.000
_cell.length_b   1.000
_cell.length_c   1.000
_cell.angle_alpha   90.00
_cell.angle_beta   90.00
_cell.angle_gamma   90.00
#
_symmetry.space_group_name_H-M   'P 1'
#
loop_
_entity.id
_entity.type
_entity.pdbx_description
1 polymer ?
#
loop_
_entity_poly.entity_id
_entity_poly.type
_entity_poly.pdbx_seq_one_letter_code
_entity_poly.pdbx_strand_id
1 'polypeptide(L)'
;MLTRIMTMAVEDHQPPLVRGRRVKLKYAHAGGYNPPIVVIHGNQVKDLPDSYKRYLMNYFRKSLDVMGSPIRIQFKEGENPYANKRNILTPTQMRKRKRLMKHIKKSK
;
A
#
# COMPACT_ATOMS: atom_id res chain seq x y z
N MET A 1 4.81 -6.84 -18.84
CA MET A 1 3.42 -6.70 -19.31
C MET A 1 2.48 -6.30 -18.17
N LEU A 2 2.28 -7.13 -17.14
CA LEU A 2 1.33 -6.87 -16.04
C LEU A 2 1.57 -5.53 -15.30
N THR A 3 2.83 -5.20 -15.00
CA THR A 3 3.16 -3.90 -14.39
C THR A 3 2.74 -2.72 -15.28
N ARG A 4 2.85 -2.84 -16.61
CA ARG A 4 2.44 -1.75 -17.52
C ARG A 4 0.93 -1.54 -17.48
N ILE A 5 0.15 -2.62 -17.53
CA ILE A 5 -1.32 -2.59 -17.41
C ILE A 5 -1.73 -1.97 -16.06
N MET A 6 -1.06 -2.35 -14.98
CA MET A 6 -1.29 -1.77 -13.66
C MET A 6 -1.03 -0.26 -13.63
N THR A 7 0.07 0.20 -14.25
CA THR A 7 0.40 1.62 -14.31
C THR A 7 -0.68 2.39 -15.07
N MET A 8 -1.14 1.89 -16.22
CA MET A 8 -2.23 2.51 -16.98
C MET A 8 -3.52 2.61 -16.14
N ALA A 9 -3.89 1.54 -15.43
CA ALA A 9 -5.06 1.55 -14.53
C ALA A 9 -4.93 2.61 -13.42
N VAL A 10 -3.73 2.79 -12.87
CA VAL A 10 -3.46 3.78 -11.81
C VAL A 10 -3.50 5.22 -12.35
N GLU A 11 -3.10 5.42 -13.60
CA GLU A 11 -3.17 6.70 -14.30
C GLU A 11 -4.62 7.08 -14.62
N ASP A 12 -5.39 6.13 -15.17
CA ASP A 12 -6.81 6.32 -15.48
C ASP A 12 -7.65 6.56 -14.22
N HIS A 13 -7.41 5.77 -13.17
CA HIS A 13 -8.11 5.89 -11.91
C HIS A 13 -7.16 5.77 -10.72
N GLN A 14 -6.91 6.91 -10.08
CA GLN A 14 -5.98 7.00 -8.97
C GLN A 14 -6.44 6.21 -7.73
N PRO A 15 -5.53 5.51 -7.03
CA PRO A 15 -5.84 4.87 -5.76
C PRO A 15 -6.32 5.88 -4.72
N PRO A 16 -7.30 5.50 -3.88
CA PRO A 16 -7.81 6.36 -2.82
C PRO A 16 -6.73 6.64 -1.75
N LEU A 17 -6.92 7.73 -1.02
CA LEU A 17 -6.13 8.02 0.17
C LEU A 17 -6.66 7.22 1.35
N VAL A 18 -5.77 6.55 2.06
CA VAL A 18 -6.08 5.85 3.31
C VAL A 18 -5.28 6.48 4.43
N ARG A 19 -5.97 6.95 5.48
CA ARG A 19 -5.33 7.60 6.65
C ARG A 19 -4.39 8.75 6.27
N GLY A 20 -4.80 9.56 5.28
CA GLY A 20 -4.04 10.73 4.80
C GLY A 20 -2.84 10.39 3.90
N ARG A 21 -2.65 9.13 3.50
CA ARG A 21 -1.58 8.70 2.58
C ARG A 21 -2.17 7.98 1.38
N ARG A 22 -1.61 8.22 0.20
CA ARG A 22 -2.04 7.49 -1.00
C ARG A 22 -1.43 6.09 -1.01
N VAL A 23 -2.25 5.10 -1.36
CA VAL A 23 -1.76 3.74 -1.62
C VAL A 23 -0.82 3.78 -2.83
N LYS A 24 0.35 3.15 -2.73
CA LYS A 24 1.35 3.11 -3.81
C LYS A 24 1.52 1.70 -4.33
N LEU A 25 1.02 1.43 -5.53
CA LEU A 25 1.29 0.20 -6.27
C LEU A 25 2.67 0.31 -6.93
N LYS A 26 3.51 -0.72 -6.80
CA LYS A 26 4.91 -0.72 -7.28
C LYS A 26 5.07 -1.54 -8.53
N TYR A 27 4.71 -2.82 -8.48
CA TYR A 27 4.81 -3.73 -9.61
C TYR A 27 3.82 -4.90 -9.48
N ALA A 28 3.57 -5.59 -10.58
CA ALA A 28 2.68 -6.74 -10.64
C ALA A 28 3.36 -7.91 -11.37
N HIS A 29 3.12 -9.13 -10.90
CA HIS A 29 3.60 -10.36 -11.54
C HIS A 29 2.52 -11.45 -11.51
N ALA A 30 2.68 -12.48 -12.34
CA ALA A 30 1.80 -13.63 -12.35
C ALA A 30 2.11 -14.51 -11.13
N GLY A 31 1.10 -14.78 -10.30
CA GLY A 31 1.18 -15.74 -9.19
C GLY A 31 0.77 -17.15 -9.58
N GLY A 32 0.08 -17.31 -10.72
CA GLY A 32 -0.43 -18.58 -11.22
C GLY A 32 -1.37 -18.37 -12.41
N TYR A 33 -1.69 -19.44 -13.13
CA TYR A 33 -2.44 -19.36 -14.40
C TYR A 33 -3.81 -20.05 -14.38
N ASN A 34 -4.04 -21.02 -13.48
CA ASN A 34 -5.31 -21.73 -13.38
C ASN A 34 -5.81 -21.79 -11.92
N PRO A 35 -6.67 -20.84 -11.47
CA PRO A 35 -7.15 -19.65 -12.20
C PRO A 35 -6.04 -18.58 -12.35
N PRO A 36 -6.15 -17.60 -13.27
CA PRO A 36 -5.15 -16.54 -13.40
C PRO A 36 -5.04 -15.70 -12.13
N ILE A 37 -3.86 -15.68 -11.52
CA ILE A 37 -3.57 -14.91 -10.31
C ILE A 37 -2.58 -13.81 -10.65
N VAL A 38 -2.96 -12.56 -10.40
CA VAL A 38 -2.06 -11.40 -10.48
C VAL A 38 -1.72 -10.97 -9.07
N VAL A 39 -0.43 -10.95 -8.74
CA VAL A 39 0.06 -10.50 -7.44
C VAL A 39 0.63 -9.10 -7.59
N ILE A 40 0.01 -8.15 -6.90
CA ILE A 40 0.38 -6.74 -6.92
C ILE A 40 1.13 -6.41 -5.62
N HIS A 41 2.34 -5.88 -5.79
CA HIS A 41 3.15 -5.40 -4.67
C HIS A 41 3.02 -3.90 -4.51
N GLY A 42 2.95 -3.44 -3.27
CA GLY A 42 2.90 -2.01 -2.97
C GLY A 42 2.99 -1.68 -1.50
N ASN A 43 2.74 -0.42 -1.17
CA ASN A 43 2.64 0.09 0.20
C ASN A 43 1.16 0.34 0.53
N GLN A 44 0.71 -0.04 1.73
CA GLN A 44 -0.68 0.10 2.18
C GLN A 44 -1.71 -0.58 1.27
N VAL A 45 -1.28 -1.60 0.53
CA VAL A 45 -2.15 -2.31 -0.42
C VAL A 45 -3.21 -3.16 0.26
N LYS A 46 -3.00 -3.53 1.53
CA LYS A 46 -4.00 -4.23 2.36
C LYS A 46 -5.20 -3.34 2.67
N ASP A 47 -4.99 -2.04 2.76
CA ASP A 47 -6.02 -1.07 3.12
C ASP A 47 -6.83 -0.56 1.92
N LEU A 48 -6.59 -1.12 0.72
CA LEU A 48 -7.37 -0.78 -0.46
C LEU A 48 -8.85 -1.15 -0.27
N PRO A 49 -9.79 -0.23 -0.55
CA PRO A 49 -11.21 -0.55 -0.58
C PRO A 49 -11.52 -1.62 -1.62
N ASP A 50 -12.51 -2.46 -1.33
CA ASP A 50 -12.90 -3.56 -2.23
C ASP A 50 -13.45 -3.07 -3.58
N SER A 51 -13.95 -1.84 -3.64
CA SER A 51 -14.30 -1.17 -4.89
C SER A 51 -13.09 -1.01 -5.81
N TYR A 52 -11.96 -0.54 -5.27
CA TYR A 52 -10.73 -0.36 -6.04
C TYR A 52 -10.09 -1.71 -6.42
N LYS A 53 -10.20 -2.73 -5.53
CA LYS A 53 -9.77 -4.10 -5.87
C LYS A 53 -10.57 -4.65 -7.06
N ARG A 54 -11.89 -4.44 -7.08
CA ARG A 54 -12.77 -4.82 -8.21
C ARG A 54 -12.47 -4.03 -9.47
N TYR A 55 -12.17 -2.74 -9.35
CA TYR A 55 -11.73 -1.91 -10.46
C TYR A 55 -10.48 -2.51 -11.14
N LEU A 56 -9.42 -2.77 -10.36
CA LEU A 56 -8.19 -3.38 -10.89
C LEU A 56 -8.48 -4.74 -11.53
N MET A 57 -9.29 -5.58 -10.88
CA MET A 57 -9.67 -6.90 -11.41
C MET A 57 -10.33 -6.79 -12.79
N ASN A 58 -11.31 -5.89 -12.93
CA ASN A 58 -11.99 -5.64 -14.20
C ASN A 58 -11.05 -5.04 -15.25
N TYR A 59 -10.12 -4.17 -14.84
CA TYR A 59 -9.14 -3.58 -15.75
C TYR A 59 -8.20 -4.64 -16.32
N PHE A 60 -7.66 -5.52 -15.46
CA PHE A 60 -6.84 -6.65 -15.90
C PHE A 60 -7.63 -7.61 -16.78
N ARG A 61 -8.89 -7.89 -16.45
CA ARG A 61 -9.77 -8.77 -17.24
C ARG A 61 -9.95 -8.24 -18.67
N LYS A 62 -10.22 -6.93 -18.80
CA LYS A 62 -10.36 -6.26 -20.10
C LYS A 62 -9.04 -6.21 -20.87
N SER A 63 -7.93 -5.90 -20.20
CA SER A 63 -6.63 -5.71 -20.84
C SER A 63 -5.98 -7.02 -21.31
N LEU A 64 -6.31 -8.14 -20.66
CA LEU A 64 -5.77 -9.47 -20.98
C LEU A 64 -6.75 -10.34 -21.79
N ASP A 65 -7.93 -9.80 -22.13
CA ASP A 65 -9.01 -10.49 -22.85
C ASP A 65 -9.35 -11.88 -22.31
N VAL A 66 -9.34 -12.02 -20.98
CA VAL A 66 -9.59 -13.31 -20.31
C VAL A 66 -11.09 -13.58 -20.29
N MET A 67 -11.50 -14.57 -21.08
CA MET A 67 -12.86 -15.11 -21.12
C MET A 67 -12.97 -16.39 -20.27
N GLY A 68 -14.06 -16.51 -19.51
CA GLY A 68 -14.43 -17.75 -18.80
C GLY A 68 -13.86 -17.94 -17.38
N SER A 69 -12.66 -17.43 -17.06
CA SER A 69 -12.08 -17.57 -15.71
C SER A 69 -11.93 -16.22 -15.00
N PRO A 70 -12.35 -16.10 -13.72
CA PRO A 70 -12.15 -14.87 -12.96
C PRO A 70 -10.66 -14.66 -12.65
N ILE A 71 -10.15 -13.47 -12.95
CA ILE A 71 -8.81 -13.07 -12.54
C ILE A 71 -8.81 -12.79 -11.04
N ARG A 72 -7.94 -13.47 -10.29
CA ARG A 72 -7.75 -13.24 -8.86
C ARG A 72 -6.62 -12.25 -8.67
N ILE A 73 -6.88 -11.17 -7.93
CA ILE A 73 -5.82 -10.23 -7.53
C ILE A 73 -5.45 -10.49 -6.07
N GLN A 74 -4.16 -10.71 -5.83
CA GLN A 74 -3.60 -10.77 -4.49
C GLN A 74 -2.73 -9.55 -4.25
N PHE A 75 -2.86 -8.95 -3.08
CA PHE A 75 -2.06 -7.80 -2.67
C PHE A 75 -1.00 -8.25 -1.68
N LYS A 76 0.27 -7.97 -1.99
CA LYS A 76 1.39 -8.21 -1.08
C LYS A 76 2.02 -6.89 -0.67
N GLU A 77 2.14 -6.70 0.63
CA GLU A 77 2.87 -5.59 1.22
C GLU A 77 4.22 -6.11 1.73
N GLY A 78 5.25 -5.26 1.70
CA GLY A 78 6.52 -5.57 2.36
C GLY A 78 6.39 -5.52 3.87
N GLU A 79 7.16 -6.34 4.58
CA GLU A 79 7.23 -6.24 6.04
C GLU A 79 7.94 -4.95 6.46
N ASN A 80 7.40 -4.27 7.47
CA ASN A 80 8.03 -3.10 8.05
C ASN A 80 8.99 -3.54 9.17
N PRO A 81 10.32 -3.45 8.99
CA PRO A 81 11.30 -3.91 9.98
C PRO A 81 11.29 -3.11 11.29
N TYR A 82 10.55 -2.00 11.34
CA TYR A 82 10.41 -1.14 12.52
C TYR A 82 9.06 -1.30 13.23
N ALA A 83 8.12 -2.12 12.73
CA ALA A 83 6.77 -2.21 13.30
C ALA A 83 6.74 -2.55 14.80
N ASN A 84 7.63 -3.44 15.23
CA ASN A 84 7.70 -3.91 16.62
C ASN A 84 8.86 -3.26 17.41
N LYS A 85 9.62 -2.34 16.80
CA LYS A 85 10.74 -1.68 17.47
C LYS A 85 10.25 -0.43 18.20
N ARG A 86 10.43 -0.38 19.52
CA ARG A 86 10.21 0.86 20.29
C ARG A 86 11.27 1.88 19.88
N ASN A 87 10.86 3.08 19.52
CA ASN A 87 11.78 4.17 19.20
C ASN A 87 12.44 4.67 20.50
N ILE A 88 13.68 4.23 20.74
CA ILE A 88 14.48 4.68 21.88
C ILE A 88 14.94 6.10 21.57
N LEU A 89 14.49 7.07 22.38
CA LEU A 89 14.87 8.46 22.19
C LEU A 89 16.39 8.61 22.31
N THR A 90 16.99 9.30 21.36
CA THR A 90 18.42 9.62 21.43
C THR A 90 18.69 10.54 22.65
N PRO A 91 19.91 10.58 23.19
CA PRO A 91 20.24 11.45 24.33
C PRO A 91 19.86 12.92 24.10
N THR A 92 20.00 13.42 22.86
CA THR A 92 19.60 14.77 22.46
C THR A 92 18.08 14.94 22.44
N GLN A 93 17.32 13.98 21.93
CA GLN A 93 15.85 13.99 21.95
C GLN A 93 15.31 13.95 23.39
N MET A 94 15.92 13.16 24.28
CA MET A 94 15.57 13.14 25.70
C MET A 94 15.80 14.50 26.37
N ARG A 95 16.95 15.15 26.11
CA ARG A 95 17.23 16.51 26.63
C ARG A 95 16.22 17.53 26.10
N LYS A 96 15.88 17.49 24.81
CA LYS A 96 14.89 18.38 24.20
C LYS A 96 13.50 18.20 24.83
N ARG A 97 13.06 16.94 25.01
CA ARG A 97 11.80 16.62 25.70
C ARG A 97 11.79 17.10 27.15
N LYS A 98 12.87 16.88 27.91
CA LYS A 98 12.99 17.38 29.29
C LYS A 98 12.89 18.90 29.37
N ARG A 99 13.58 19.63 28.47
CA ARG A 99 13.51 21.10 28.39
C ARG A 99 12.09 21.59 28.10
N LEU A 100 11.41 20.99 27.12
CA LEU A 100 10.03 21.32 26.77
C LEU A 100 9.08 21.11 27.97
N MET A 101 9.17 19.94 28.62
CA MET A 101 8.33 19.61 29.78
C MET A 101 8.55 20.55 30.96
N LYS A 102 9.79 20.99 31.21
CA LYS A 102 10.09 22.00 32.25
C LYS A 102 9.39 23.33 31.97
N HIS A 103 9.35 23.75 30.71
CA HIS A 103 8.71 25.01 30.32
C HIS A 103 7.18 24.93 30.45
N ILE A 104 6.57 23.84 29.97
CA ILE A 104 5.13 23.60 30.12
C ILE A 104 4.71 23.58 31.59
N LYS A 105 5.49 22.92 32.46
CA LYS A 105 5.21 22.87 33.90
C LYS A 105 5.38 24.21 34.62
N LYS A 106 6.21 25.12 34.10
CA LYS A 106 6.39 26.48 34.66
C LYS A 106 5.29 27.44 34.20
N SER A 107 4.68 27.15 33.04
CA SER A 107 3.60 27.93 32.44
C SER A 107 2.21 27.61 33.04
N LYS A 108 2.12 26.57 33.86
CA LYS A 108 0.90 26.11 34.53
C LYS A 108 1.06 26.35 36.03
#